data_AF-A0A419DTQ3-F1
#
_entry.id   AF-A0A419DTQ3-F1
#
_cell.length_a   1.000
_cell.length_b   1.000
_cell.length_c   1.000
_cell.angle_alpha   90.00
_cell.angle_beta   90.00
_cell.angle_gamma   90.00
#
_symmetry.space_group_name_H-M   'P 1'
#
loop_
_entity.id
_entity.type
_entity.pdbx_description
1 polymer ?
#
loop_
_entity_poly.entity_id
_entity_poly.type
_entity_poly.pdbx_seq_one_letter_code
_entity_poly.pdbx_strand_id
1 'polypeptide(L)' 'MKQVKTRIFFVNLIEAYQKYASHSMPKSCRFIPSCSEYTKQALLKYGCIKGWFLGFKRLLRCHPFSGQHGYDPVK' A
#
# COMPACT_ATOMS: atom_id res chain seq x y z
N MET A 1 4.64 -7.49 -21.74
CA MET A 1 5.93 -6.86 -21.31
C MET A 1 5.79 -5.44 -20.77
N LYS A 2 4.95 -4.55 -21.33
CA LYS A 2 4.80 -3.15 -20.84
C LYS A 2 4.34 -3.03 -19.37
N GLN A 3 3.40 -3.87 -18.93
CA GLN A 3 2.84 -3.85 -17.57
C GLN A 3 3.82 -4.26 -16.46
N VAL A 4 4.87 -5.05 -16.75
CA VAL A 4 5.78 -5.56 -15.71
C VAL A 4 6.80 -4.50 -15.29
N LYS A 5 7.37 -3.76 -16.25
CA LYS A 5 8.29 -2.63 -15.95
C LYS A 5 7.60 -1.56 -15.11
N THR A 6 6.35 -1.22 -15.45
CA THR A 6 5.58 -0.21 -14.72
C THR A 6 5.28 -0.64 -13.28
N ARG A 7 4.96 -1.92 -13.03
CA ARG A 7 4.75 -2.46 -11.67
C ARG A 7 6.00 -2.31 -10.81
N ILE A 8 7.15 -2.71 -11.34
CA ILE A 8 8.43 -2.66 -10.61
C ILE A 8 8.84 -1.22 -10.30
N PHE A 9 8.58 -0.28 -11.21
CA PHE A 9 8.83 1.14 -10.96
C PHE A 9 8.04 1.67 -9.75
N PHE A 10 6.73 1.42 -9.71
CA PHE A 10 5.90 1.87 -8.59
C PHE A 10 6.23 1.16 -7.28
N VAL A 11 6.55 -0.14 -7.33
CA VAL A 11 6.97 -0.90 -6.15
C VAL A 11 8.27 -0.34 -5.56
N ASN A 12 9.28 -0.06 -6.41
CA ASN A 12 10.52 0.57 -5.95
C ASN A 12 10.29 1.94 -5.33
N LEU A 13 9.35 2.73 -5.88
CA LEU A 13 9.01 4.04 -5.32
C LEU A 13 8.36 3.91 -3.94
N ILE A 14 7.48 2.91 -3.75
CA ILE A 14 6.89 2.60 -2.45
C ILE A 14 7.95 2.09 -1.47
N GLU A 15 8.89 1.26 -1.90
CA GLU A 15 9.97 0.75 -1.03
C GLU A 15 10.96 1.84 -0.63
N ALA A 16 11.30 2.75 -1.55
CA ALA A 16 12.06 3.95 -1.22
C ALA A 16 11.31 4.78 -0.18
N TYR A 17 10.03 5.06 -0.42
CA TYR A 17 9.18 5.75 0.56
C TYR A 17 9.12 5.01 1.90
N GLN A 18 8.96 3.68 1.92
CA GLN A 18 8.96 2.88 3.15
C GLN A 18 10.28 3.00 3.91
N LYS A 19 11.43 3.01 3.23
CA LYS A 19 12.74 3.23 3.87
C LYS A 19 12.85 4.60 4.52
N TYR A 20 12.43 5.66 3.81
CA TYR A 20 12.48 7.02 4.35
C TYR A 20 11.43 7.23 5.46
N ALA A 21 10.21 6.72 5.28
CA ALA A 21 9.12 6.83 6.24
C ALA A 21 9.36 5.97 7.49
N SER A 22 10.04 4.82 7.39
CA SER A 22 10.35 3.97 8.54
C SER A 22 11.26 4.66 9.57
N HIS A 23 12.00 5.69 9.17
CA HIS A 23 12.85 6.45 10.09
C HIS A 23 12.07 7.56 10.83
N SER A 24 10.95 8.03 10.28
CA SER A 24 10.26 9.23 10.78
C SER A 24 8.78 9.06 11.13
N MET A 25 8.13 7.94 10.77
CA MET A 25 6.68 7.78 10.96
C MET A 25 6.36 6.74 12.04
N PRO A 26 5.62 7.08 13.11
CA PRO A 26 5.02 6.06 13.99
C PRO A 26 4.06 5.18 13.18
N LYS A 27 3.79 3.96 13.66
CA LYS A 27 2.85 2.99 13.02
C LYS A 27 1.43 3.58 12.98
N SER A 28 1.18 4.46 12.03
CA SER A 28 -0.08 5.19 11.84
C SER A 28 -1.09 4.36 11.07
N CYS A 29 -0.63 3.31 10.38
CA CYS A 29 -1.50 2.35 9.74
C CYS A 29 -2.23 1.50 10.78
N ARG A 30 -3.56 1.60 10.77
CA ARG A 30 -4.45 0.80 11.64
C ARG A 30 -4.72 -0.61 11.13
N PHE A 31 -4.44 -0.85 9.86
CA PHE A 31 -4.60 -2.15 9.22
C PHE A 31 -3.26 -2.88 9.09
N ILE A 32 -3.32 -4.20 9.17
CA ILE A 32 -2.18 -5.10 8.97
C ILE A 32 -2.49 -5.98 7.74
N PRO A 33 -1.59 -6.09 6.76
CA PRO A 33 -0.36 -5.30 6.59
C PRO A 33 -0.66 -3.80 6.38
N SER A 34 0.39 -2.96 6.51
CA SER A 34 0.28 -1.49 6.38
C SER A 34 -0.29 -1.08 5.02
N CYS A 35 -0.83 0.14 4.89
CA CYS A 35 -1.42 0.60 3.64
C CYS A 35 -0.41 0.63 2.47
N SER A 36 0.86 0.96 2.75
CA SER A 36 1.93 0.92 1.73
C SER A 36 2.25 -0.51 1.31
N GLU A 37 2.35 -1.44 2.27
CA GLU A 37 2.60 -2.85 1.99
C GLU A 37 1.43 -3.52 1.26
N TYR A 38 0.19 -3.20 1.66
CA TYR A 38 -1.01 -3.60 0.95
C TYR A 38 -1.01 -3.09 -0.49
N THR A 39 -0.64 -1.83 -0.71
CA THR A 39 -0.56 -1.24 -2.05
C THR A 39 0.50 -1.96 -2.89
N LYS A 40 1.68 -2.26 -2.32
CA LYS A 40 2.73 -3.04 -2.97
C LYS A 40 2.23 -4.43 -3.40
N GLN A 41 1.60 -5.16 -2.49
CA GLN A 41 1.02 -6.48 -2.77
C GLN A 41 -0.08 -6.40 -3.84
N ALA A 42 -0.96 -5.39 -3.77
CA ALA A 42 -2.03 -5.19 -4.73
C ALA A 42 -1.50 -4.83 -6.13
N LEU A 43 -0.44 -4.03 -6.23
CA LEU A 43 0.25 -3.73 -7.49
C LEU A 43 0.89 -4.96 -8.12
N LEU A 44 1.51 -5.82 -7.30
CA LEU A 44 2.11 -7.08 -7.76
C LEU A 44 1.02 -8.05 -8.28
N LYS A 45 -0.08 -8.19 -7.54
CA LYS A 45 -1.15 -9.16 -7.83
C LYS A 45 -2.11 -8.71 -8.94
N TYR A 46 -2.64 -7.49 -8.84
CA TYR A 46 -3.69 -6.98 -9.74
C TYR A 46 -3.16 -6.04 -10.84
N GLY A 47 -1.90 -5.62 -10.77
CA GLY A 47 -1.31 -4.64 -11.68
C GLY A 47 -1.53 -3.19 -11.26
N CYS A 48 -0.99 -2.24 -12.03
CA CYS A 48 -0.90 -0.84 -11.62
C CYS A 48 -2.25 -0.18 -11.32
N ILE A 49 -3.22 -0.30 -12.23
CA ILE A 49 -4.50 0.40 -12.13
C ILE A 49 -5.31 -0.10 -10.93
N LYS A 50 -5.56 -1.43 -10.88
CA LYS A 50 -6.31 -2.05 -9.77
C LYS A 50 -5.55 -1.97 -8.45
N GLY A 51 -4.22 -2.12 -8.47
CA GLY A 51 -3.39 -2.02 -7.27
C GLY A 51 -3.45 -0.65 -6.62
N TRP A 52 -3.31 0.42 -7.42
CA TRP A 52 -3.49 1.79 -6.94
C TRP A 52 -4.89 2.06 -6.43
N PHE A 53 -5.93 1.62 -7.13
CA PHE A 53 -7.31 1.80 -6.69
C PHE A 53 -7.58 1.15 -5.33
N LEU A 54 -7.14 -0.10 -5.14
CA LEU A 54 -7.30 -0.83 -3.88
C LEU A 54 -6.49 -0.19 -2.74
N GLY A 55 -5.24 0.19 -3.02
CA GLY A 55 -4.37 0.88 -2.06
C GLY A 55 -4.95 2.23 -1.61
N PHE A 56 -5.40 3.04 -2.56
CA PHE A 56 -6.00 4.35 -2.29
C PHE A 56 -7.30 4.24 -1.51
N LYS A 57 -8.19 3.31 -1.89
CA LYS A 57 -9.41 3.00 -1.14
C LYS A 57 -9.12 2.59 0.31
N ARG A 58 -8.02 1.89 0.56
CA ARG A 58 -7.61 1.53 1.93
C ARG A 58 -7.00 2.72 2.68
N LEU A 59 -6.18 3.53 2.01
CA LEU A 59 -5.61 4.72 2.60
C LEU A 59 -6.69 5.69 3.09
N LEU A 60 -7.73 5.90 2.27
CA LEU A 60 -8.90 6.71 2.65
C LEU A 60 -9.66 6.16 3.86
N ARG A 61 -9.67 4.83 4.06
CA ARG A 61 -10.27 4.19 5.24
C ARG A 61 -9.33 4.19 6.45
N CYS A 62 -8.04 4.42 6.25
CA CYS A 62 -7.02 4.41 7.28
C CYS A 62 -6.87 5.78 7.95
N HIS A 63 -7.94 6.24 8.60
CA HIS A 63 -7.96 7.50 9.37
C HIS A 63 -8.43 7.26 10.81
N PRO A 64 -8.06 8.15 11.77
CA PRO A 64 -8.33 7.91 13.18
C PRO A 64 -9.81 7.80 13.58
N PHE A 65 -10.69 8.32 12.73
CA PHE A 65 -12.14 8.36 12.96
C PHE A 65 -12.89 7.20 12.27
N SER A 66 -12.22 6.35 11.51
CA SER A 66 -12.84 5.25 10.75
C SER A 66 -13.42 4.14 11.64
N GLY A 67 -12.93 4.01 12.88
CA GLY A 67 -13.21 2.88 13.77
C GLY A 67 -12.66 1.53 13.27
N GLN A 68 -12.29 1.41 11.99
CA GLN A 68 -11.79 0.19 11.38
C GLN A 68 -10.29 0.00 11.65
N HIS A 69 -9.95 -1.17 12.18
CA HIS A 69 -8.59 -1.64 12.42
C HIS A 69 -8.56 -3.17 12.30
N GLY A 70 -7.38 -3.75 12.06
CA GLY A 70 -7.22 -5.21 12.03
C GLY A 70 -6.56 -5.76 10.77
N TYR A 71 -6.65 -7.07 10.60
CA TYR A 71 -5.99 -7.80 9.52
C TYR A 71 -6.84 -7.79 8.25
N ASP A 72 -6.34 -7.17 7.19
CA ASP A 72 -6.99 -7.11 5.87
C ASP A 72 -5.90 -7.38 4.80
N PRO A 73 -5.59 -8.64 4.47
CA PRO A 73 -4.58 -8.94 3.46
C PRO A 73 -5.13 -8.74 2.04
N VAL A 74 -4.22 -8.61 1.06
CA VAL A 74 -4.62 -8.61 -0.35
C VAL A 74 -5.06 -10.03 -0.74
N LYS A 75 -6.38 -10.21 -0.94
CA LYS A 75 -6.97 -11.46 -1.41
C LYS A 75 -6.58 -11.81 -2.83
#